data_AF-A0A963U9W2-F1
#
_entry.id   AF-A0A963U9W2-F1
#
_cell.length_a   1.000
_cell.length_b   1.000
_cell.length_c   1.000
_cell.angle_alpha   90.00
_cell.angle_beta   90.00
_cell.angle_gamma   90.00
#
_symmetry.space_group_name_H-M   'P 1'
#
loop_
_entity.id
_entity.type
_entity.pdbx_description
1 polymer ?
#
loop_
_entity_poly.entity_id
_entity_poly.type
_entity_poly.pdbx_seq_one_letter_code
_entity_poly.pdbx_strand_id
1 'polypeptide(L)' 'MTFGEAPARPAPPPSMTQPCSAPQRLPARGLTQSEVEKLWGRDRGALRACSGRHGALAGWVGQLP' A
#
# COMPACT_ATOMS: atom_id res chain seq x y z
N MET A 1 23.78 22.52 -24.99
CA MET A 1 22.56 22.89 -24.24
C MET A 1 22.50 21.97 -23.04
N THR A 2 22.77 22.48 -21.84
CA THR A 2 22.61 21.72 -20.60
C THR A 2 21.18 21.92 -20.11
N PHE A 3 20.38 20.86 -20.06
CA PHE A 3 19.12 20.89 -19.33
C PHE A 3 19.49 21.09 -17.85
N GLY A 4 19.05 22.20 -17.25
CA GLY A 4 19.29 22.46 -15.84
C GLY A 4 18.72 21.32 -15.00
N GLU A 5 19.52 20.79 -14.08
CA GLU A 5 19.08 19.81 -13.08
C GLU A 5 17.88 20.39 -12.32
N ALA A 6 16.73 19.71 -12.38
CA ALA A 6 15.58 20.12 -11.60
C ALA A 6 15.89 19.93 -10.11
N PRO A 7 15.46 20.84 -9.22
CA PRO A 7 15.68 20.66 -7.79
C PRO A 7 15.07 19.32 -7.35
N ALA A 8 15.87 18.52 -6.62
CA ALA A 8 15.42 17.25 -6.09
C ALA A 8 14.20 17.48 -5.18
N ARG A 9 13.07 16.84 -5.52
CA ARG A 9 11.90 16.85 -4.64
C ARG A 9 12.28 16.16 -3.33
N PRO A 10 11.79 16.65 -2.17
CA PRO A 10 11.99 15.94 -0.91
C PRO A 10 11.45 14.51 -1.06
N ALA A 11 12.06 13.54 -0.38
CA ALA A 11 11.56 12.17 -0.39
C ALA A 11 10.44 11.99 0.65
N PRO A 12 9.43 11.14 0.39
CA PRO A 12 8.42 10.81 1.40
C PRO A 12 9.02 9.98 2.54
N PRO A 13 8.40 10.00 3.74
CA PRO A 13 8.74 9.07 4.80
C PRO A 13 8.68 7.60 4.32
N PRO A 14 9.66 6.74 4.65
CA PRO A 14 9.72 5.37 4.14
C PRO A 14 8.50 4.50 4.46
N SER A 15 7.75 4.83 5.52
CA SER A 15 6.53 4.12 5.92
C SER A 15 5.38 4.29 4.90
N MET A 16 5.37 5.39 4.14
CA MET A 16 4.35 5.68 3.12
C MET A 16 4.58 4.90 1.82
N THR A 17 5.83 4.54 1.53
CA THR A 17 6.23 3.86 0.29
C THR A 17 6.42 2.36 0.46
N GLN A 18 6.09 1.81 1.64
CA GLN A 18 6.16 0.37 1.86
C GLN A 18 5.20 -0.36 0.91
N PRO A 19 5.63 -1.47 0.28
CA PRO A 19 4.78 -2.29 -0.57
C PRO A 19 3.51 -2.75 0.17
N CYS A 20 2.42 -2.89 -0.58
CA CYS A 20 1.22 -3.51 -0.03
C CYS A 20 1.40 -5.01 0.14
N SER A 21 0.75 -5.56 1.16
CA SER A 21 0.81 -7.01 1.42
C SER A 21 0.20 -7.76 0.23
N ALA A 22 0.83 -8.86 -0.16
CA ALA A 22 0.26 -9.76 -1.14
C ALA A 22 -1.04 -10.42 -0.61
N PRO A 23 -1.97 -10.82 -1.50
CA PRO A 23 -3.15 -11.58 -1.11
C PRO A 23 -2.81 -12.88 -0.37
N GLN A 24 -3.71 -13.35 0.50
CA GLN A 24 -3.56 -14.65 1.14
C GLN A 24 -3.48 -15.75 0.08
N ARG A 25 -2.52 -16.67 0.23
CA ARG A 25 -2.50 -17.91 -0.56
C ARG A 25 -3.55 -18.87 -0.01
N LEU A 26 -4.45 -19.31 -0.88
CA LEU A 26 -5.48 -20.28 -0.52
C LEU A 26 -4.93 -21.71 -0.65
N PRO A 27 -5.32 -22.63 0.24
CA PRO A 27 -4.96 -24.03 0.13
C PRO A 27 -5.67 -24.69 -1.08
N ALA A 28 -5.05 -25.72 -1.66
CA ALA A 28 -5.62 -26.49 -2.77
C ALA A 28 -6.70 -27.49 -2.30
N ARG A 29 -7.70 -27.00 -1.54
CA ARG A 29 -8.86 -27.75 -1.05
C ARG A 29 -10.05 -26.80 -0.84
N GLY A 30 -11.25 -27.37 -0.67
CA GLY A 30 -12.42 -26.61 -0.24
C GLY A 30 -12.21 -25.97 1.14
N LEU A 31 -12.68 -24.73 1.31
CA LEU A 31 -12.64 -24.01 2.57
C LEU A 31 -13.99 -24.10 3.28
N THR A 32 -13.96 -24.19 4.61
CA THR A 32 -15.16 -23.96 5.43
C THR A 32 -15.52 -22.48 5.46
N GLN A 33 -16.77 -22.16 5.78
CA GLN A 33 -17.23 -20.76 5.92
C GLN A 33 -16.33 -19.94 6.86
N SER A 34 -15.98 -20.50 8.04
CA SER A 34 -15.14 -19.81 9.02
C SER A 34 -13.73 -19.52 8.48
N GLU A 35 -13.18 -20.40 7.64
CA GLU A 35 -11.87 -20.17 7.04
C GLU A 35 -11.93 -19.09 5.97
N VAL A 36 -12.97 -19.09 5.13
CA VAL A 36 -13.21 -18.03 4.14
C VAL A 36 -13.27 -16.67 4.83
N GLU A 37 -14.07 -16.53 5.88
CA GLU A 37 -14.23 -15.27 6.61
C GLU A 37 -12.91 -14.79 7.21
N LYS A 38 -12.11 -15.69 7.79
CA LYS A 38 -10.81 -15.36 8.37
C LYS A 38 -9.79 -14.92 7.31
N LEU A 39 -9.69 -15.65 6.20
CA LEU A 39 -8.75 -15.35 5.13
C LEU A 39 -9.13 -14.03 4.44
N TRP A 40 -10.41 -13.84 4.12
CA TRP A 40 -10.92 -12.59 3.59
C TRP A 40 -10.73 -11.41 4.56
N GLY A 41 -10.99 -11.61 5.85
CA GLY A 41 -10.78 -10.60 6.88
C GLY A 41 -9.34 -10.10 6.93
N ARG A 42 -8.36 -11.00 6.78
CA ARG A 42 -6.93 -10.64 6.70
C ARG A 42 -6.62 -9.78 5.47
N ASP A 43 -7.06 -10.20 4.29
CA ASP A 43 -6.83 -9.44 3.06
C ASP A 43 -7.53 -8.08 3.09
N ARG A 44 -8.78 -8.03 3.58
CA ARG A 44 -9.51 -6.76 3.76
C ARG A 44 -8.79 -5.82 4.72
N GLY A 45 -8.24 -6.33 5.83
CA GLY A 45 -7.44 -5.55 6.76
C GLY A 45 -6.17 -4.99 6.09
N ALA A 46 -5.46 -5.83 5.33
CA ALA A 46 -4.27 -5.42 4.60
C ALA A 46 -4.56 -4.34 3.54
N LEU A 47 -5.66 -4.48 2.79
CA LEU A 47 -6.10 -3.49 1.80
C LEU A 47 -6.42 -2.13 2.45
N ARG A 48 -7.11 -2.12 3.61
CA ARG A 48 -7.37 -0.88 4.36
C ARG A 48 -6.07 -0.19 4.79
N ALA A 49 -5.12 -0.95 5.32
CA ALA A 49 -3.81 -0.40 5.71
C ALA A 49 -3.03 0.15 4.50
N CYS A 50 -3.05 -0.57 3.37
CA CYS A 50 -2.47 -0.12 2.10
C CYS A 50 -3.11 1.20 1.62
N SER A 51 -4.45 1.28 1.63
CA SER A 51 -5.17 2.52 1.30
C SER A 51 -4.79 3.68 2.22
N GLY A 52 -4.59 3.42 3.51
CA GLY A 52 -4.10 4.45 4.45
C GLY A 52 -2.73 5.00 4.08
N ARG A 53 -1.78 4.12 3.70
CA ARG A 53 -0.45 4.55 3.21
C ARG A 53 -0.54 5.36 1.92
N HIS A 54 -1.37 4.93 0.96
CA HIS A 54 -1.56 5.66 -0.30
C HIS A 54 -2.18 7.04 -0.06
N GLY A 55 -3.17 7.14 0.82
CA GLY A 55 -3.77 8.42 1.21
C GLY A 55 -2.75 9.35 1.87
N ALA A 56 -1.91 8.81 2.77
CA ALA A 56 -0.83 9.58 3.39
C ALA A 56 0.21 10.07 2.37
N LEU A 57 0.60 9.21 1.42
CA LEU A 57 1.53 9.57 0.35
C LEU A 57 0.94 10.65 -0.56
N ALA A 58 -0.33 10.52 -0.95
CA ALA A 58 -1.03 11.51 -1.76
C ALA A 58 -1.12 12.87 -1.04
N GLY A 59 -1.43 12.85 0.26
CA GLY A 59 -1.41 14.05 1.10
C GLY A 59 -0.03 14.69 1.17
N TRP A 60 1.03 13.88 1.35
CA TRP A 60 2.41 14.35 1.35
C TRP A 60 2.84 14.96 -0.01
N VAL A 61 2.38 14.42 -1.14
CA VAL A 61 2.65 15.03 -2.45
C VAL A 61 1.88 16.35 -2.60
N GLY A 62 0.63 16.40 -2.16
CA GLY A 62 -0.23 17.59 -2.29
C GLY A 62 0.21 18.80 -1.46
N GLN A 63 1.07 18.60 -0.45
CA GLN A 63 1.68 19.68 0.35
C GLN A 63 3.04 20.16 -0.19
N LEU A 64 3.57 19.55 -1.26
CA LEU A 64 4.82 20.00 -1.86
C LEU A 64 4.59 21.31 -2.63
N PRO A 65 5.54 22.27 -2.56
CA PRO A 65 5.48 23.52 -3.31
C PRO A 65 5.62 23.32 -4.82
#